data_AF-F8J6Z3-F1
#
_entry.id   AF-F8J6Z3-F1
#
_cell.length_a   1.000
_cell.length_b   1.000
_cell.length_c   1.000
_cell.angle_alpha   90.00
_cell.angle_beta   90.00
_cell.angle_gamma   90.00
#
_symmetry.space_group_name_H-M   'P 1'
#
loop_
_entity.id
_entity.type
_entity.pdbx_description
1 polymer ?
#
loop_
_entity_poly.entity_id
_entity_poly.type
_entity_poly.pdbx_seq_one_letter_code
_entity_poly.pdbx_strand_id
1 'polypeptide(L)' 'MKNDFIRVTRRSDGAWAVFRGSQGLALLAFRVKAHAVAYARAISFSRKLALFVDDKFGIGVRQSSSSLTYPRILN' A
#
# COMPACT_ATOMS: atom_id res chain seq x y z
N MET A 1 2.43 9.99 -19.37
CA MET A 1 1.95 10.02 -17.97
C MET A 1 2.60 8.87 -17.22
N LYS A 2 3.41 9.11 -16.18
CA LYS A 2 3.92 8.02 -15.34
C LYS A 2 2.72 7.41 -14.63
N ASN A 3 2.48 6.11 -14.82
CA ASN A 3 1.46 5.36 -14.08
C ASN A 3 1.87 5.36 -12.61
N ASP A 4 1.39 6.35 -11.87
CA ASP A 4 1.67 6.52 -10.46
C ASP A 4 0.69 5.63 -9.67
N PHE A 5 1.23 4.84 -8.75
CA PHE A 5 0.47 3.88 -7.95
C PHE A 5 1.06 3.80 -6.55
N ILE A 6 0.31 3.26 -5.61
CA ILE A 6 0.79 2.92 -4.28
C ILE A 6 0.96 1.41 -4.21
N ARG A 7 2.09 0.95 -3.69
CA ARG A 7 2.34 -0.47 -3.46
C ARG A 7 2.76 -0.72 -2.02
N VAL A 8 2.13 -1.71 -1.39
CA VAL A 8 2.49 -2.18 -0.06
C VAL A 8 3.24 -3.49 -0.19
N THR A 9 4.49 -3.52 0.24
CA THR A 9 5.40 -4.66 0.07
C THR A 9 6.02 -5.04 1.41
N ARG A 10 6.16 -6.34 1.67
CA ARG A 10 6.93 -6.84 2.82
C ARG A 10 8.42 -6.81 2.50
N ARG A 11 9.21 -6.20 3.37
CA ARG A 11 10.67 -6.15 3.31
C ARG A 11 11.29 -7.39 3.96
N SER A 12 12.57 -7.63 3.67
CA SER A 12 13.35 -8.73 4.26
C SER A 12 13.49 -8.64 5.78
N ASP A 13 13.44 -7.44 6.34
CA ASP A 13 13.43 -7.17 7.79
C ASP A 13 12.06 -7.45 8.46
N GLY A 14 11.07 -7.91 7.69
CA GLY A 14 9.73 -8.23 8.16
C GLY A 14 8.77 -7.03 8.21
N ALA A 15 9.26 -5.80 7.98
CA ALA A 15 8.41 -4.61 7.94
C ALA A 15 7.60 -4.52 6.64
N TRP A 16 6.50 -3.77 6.68
CA TRP A 16 5.65 -3.47 5.54
C TRP A 16 5.90 -2.04 5.08
N ALA A 17 6.49 -1.89 3.89
CA ALA A 17 6.81 -0.60 3.30
C ALA A 17 5.76 -0.20 2.25
N VAL A 18 5.47 1.10 2.22
CA VAL A 18 4.56 1.71 1.26
C VAL A 18 5.39 2.52 0.27
N PHE A 19 5.30 2.16 -1.00
CA PHE A 19 6.03 2.77 -2.10
C PHE A 19 5.10 3.56 -3.01
N ARG A 20 5.62 4.62 -3.61
CA ARG A 20 4.93 5.39 -4.65
C ARG A 20 5.62 5.25 -6.01
N GLY A 21 4.82 4.92 -7.00
CA GLY A 21 5.19 4.83 -8.41
C GLY A 21 6.11 3.67 -8.73
N SER A 22 6.48 3.57 -10.01
CA SER A 22 7.39 2.53 -10.52
C SER A 22 8.84 2.70 -10.05
N GLN A 23 9.22 3.90 -9.63
CA GLN A 23 10.58 4.21 -9.15
C GLN A 23 10.81 3.77 -7.69
N GLY A 24 9.80 3.19 -7.03
CA GLY A 24 9.97 2.59 -5.71
C GLY A 24 10.33 3.61 -4.63
N LEU A 25 9.79 4.84 -4.70
CA LEU A 25 10.03 5.83 -3.66
C LEU A 25 9.32 5.39 -2.37
N ALA A 26 10.10 5.00 -1.36
CA ALA A 26 9.59 4.60 -0.06
C ALA A 26 8.98 5.81 0.65
N LEU A 27 7.70 5.73 0.99
CA LEU A 27 6.99 6.76 1.74
C LEU A 27 7.13 6.52 3.25
N LEU A 28 6.79 5.30 3.69
CA LEU A 28 6.85 4.91 5.10
C LEU A 28 6.94 3.39 5.24
N ALA A 29 7.43 2.93 6.39
CA ALA A 29 7.45 1.52 6.77
C ALA A 29 6.77 1.32 8.12
N PHE A 30 6.09 0.18 8.26
CA PHE A 30 5.32 -0.19 9.45
C PHE A 30 5.67 -1.61 9.88
N ARG A 31 5.67 -1.88 11.18
CA ARG A 31 5.81 -3.27 11.67
C ARG A 31 4.55 -4.11 11.43
N VAL A 32 3.37 -3.47 11.42
CA VAL A 32 2.07 -4.14 11.29
C VAL A 32 1.51 -3.93 9.88
N LYS A 33 1.11 -5.02 9.21
CA LYS A 33 0.54 -4.99 7.85
C LYS A 33 -0.69 -4.07 7.76
N ALA A 34 -1.59 -4.19 8.73
CA ALA A 34 -2.84 -3.42 8.75
C ALA A 34 -2.58 -1.91 8.73
N HIS A 35 -1.55 -1.42 9.45
CA HIS A 35 -1.19 0.00 9.47
C HIS A 35 -0.67 0.46 8.10
N ALA A 36 0.21 -0.32 7.47
CA ALA A 36 0.71 -0.01 6.14
C ALA A 36 -0.42 0.03 5.10
N VAL A 37 -1.36 -0.92 5.17
CA VAL A 37 -2.52 -0.97 4.27
C VAL A 37 -3.46 0.21 4.50
N ALA A 38 -3.76 0.56 5.76
CA ALA A 38 -4.61 1.71 6.08
C ALA A 38 -4.00 3.04 5.57
N TYR A 39 -2.70 3.25 5.82
CA TYR A 39 -1.97 4.40 5.28
C TYR A 39 -1.97 4.43 3.75
N ALA A 40 -1.72 3.30 3.10
CA ALA A 40 -1.72 3.21 1.65
C ALA A 40 -3.10 3.48 1.03
N ARG A 41 -4.18 2.99 1.65
CA ARG A 41 -5.57 3.31 1.27
C ARG A 41 -5.85 4.79 1.36
N ALA A 42 -5.37 5.47 2.41
CA ALA A 42 -5.47 6.91 2.56
C ALA A 42 -4.92 7.68 1.37
N ILE A 43 -3.68 7.34 1.00
CA ILE A 43 -2.96 8.04 -0.05
C ILE A 43 -3.58 7.72 -1.40
N SER A 44 -3.89 6.44 -1.63
CA SER A 44 -4.58 5.99 -2.84
C SER A 44 -5.90 6.73 -3.03
N PHE A 45 -6.73 6.84 -1.99
CA PHE A 45 -8.00 7.55 -2.03
C PHE A 45 -7.81 9.06 -2.26
N SER A 46 -6.97 9.72 -1.45
CA SER A 46 -6.71 11.17 -1.53
C SER A 46 -6.16 11.59 -2.89
N ARG A 47 -5.28 10.79 -3.49
CA ARG A 47 -4.59 11.12 -4.74
C ARG A 47 -5.18 10.43 -5.97
N LYS A 48 -6.28 9.68 -5.82
CA LYS A 48 -6.91 8.87 -6.88
C LYS A 48 -5.91 7.93 -7.59
N LEU A 49 -5.02 7.32 -6.81
CA LEU A 49 -3.99 6.39 -7.31
C LEU A 49 -4.45 4.93 -7.19
N ALA A 50 -3.99 4.07 -8.08
CA ALA A 50 -4.18 2.63 -7.91
C ALA A 50 -3.40 2.12 -6.68
N LEU A 51 -3.97 1.18 -5.94
CA LEU A 51 -3.32 0.52 -4.81
C LEU A 51 -3.03 -0.94 -5.14
N PHE A 52 -1.81 -1.38 -4.86
CA PHE A 52 -1.38 -2.77 -4.91
C PHE A 52 -0.92 -3.19 -3.52
N VAL A 53 -1.33 -4.37 -3.07
CA VAL A 53 -0.85 -4.96 -1.83
C VAL A 53 -0.25 -6.31 -2.18
N ASP A 54 1.01 -6.51 -1.79
CA ASP A 54 1.69 -7.76 -2.06
C ASP A 54 1.08 -8.91 -1.25
N ASP A 55 0.91 -10.03 -1.93
CA ASP A 55 0.57 -11.30 -1.32
C ASP A 55 1.81 -11.94 -0.64
N LYS A 56 1.66 -13.18 -0.17
CA LYS A 56 2.74 -13.92 0.49
C LYS A 56 3.93 -14.24 -0.43
N PHE A 57 3.74 -14.15 -1.75
CA PHE A 57 4.76 -14.41 -2.76
C PHE A 57 5.39 -13.12 -3.30
N GLY A 58 5.00 -11.95 -2.78
CA GLY A 58 5.48 -10.66 -3.28
C GLY A 58 4.79 -10.21 -4.57
N ILE A 59 3.67 -10.84 -4.94
CA ILE A 59 2.90 -10.47 -6.13
C ILE A 59 1.91 -9.36 -5.75
N GLY A 60 2.01 -8.21 -6.42
CA GLY A 60 1.17 -7.05 -6.16
C GLY A 60 -0.27 -7.27 -6.61
N VAL A 61 -1.19 -7.48 -5.66
CA VAL A 61 -2.62 -7.64 -5.93
C VAL A 61 -3.29 -6.27 -5.94
N ARG A 62 -3.84 -5.89 -7.09
CA ARG A 62 -4.59 -4.63 -7.23
C ARG A 62 -5.82 -4.65 -6.32
N GLN A 63 -5.94 -3.64 -5.47
CA GLN A 63 -7.08 -3.46 -4.60
C GLN A 63 -8.23 -2.78 -5.37
N SER A 64 -9.45 -3.24 -5.16
CA SER A 64 -10.64 -2.58 -5.72
C SER A 64 -10.81 -1.20 -5.09
N SER A 65 -11.36 -0.26 -5.85
CA SER A 65 -11.73 1.06 -5.33
C SER A 65 -12.72 0.99 -4.17
N SER A 66 -13.59 -0.03 -4.16
CA SER A 66 -14.53 -0.31 -3.07
C SER A 66 -13.86 -0.78 -1.77
N SER A 67 -12.63 -1.33 -1.82
CA SER A 67 -11.88 -1.75 -0.64
C SER A 67 -10.97 -0.66 -0.08
N LEU A 68 -10.91 0.52 -0.73
CA LEU A 68 -10.20 1.71 -0.25
C LEU A 68 -10.93 2.41 0.91
N THR A 69 -11.84 1.71 1.58
CA THR A 69 -12.46 2.19 2.80
C THR A 69 -11.44 2.10 3.95
N TYR A 70 -11.38 3.19 4.70
CA TYR A 70 -10.62 3.25 5.93
C TYR A 70 -11.29 2.38 6.98
N PRO A 71 -10.61 1.38 7.56
CA PRO A 71 -11.13 0.73 8.75
C PRO A 71 -11.22 1.78 9.86
N ARG A 72 -12.43 1.95 10.44
CA ARG A 72 -12.64 2.87 11.57
C ARG A 72 -11.93 2.41 12.84
N ILE A 73 -11.50 1.15 12.88
CA ILE A 73 -10.84 0.51 14.02
C ILE A 73 -9.64 -0.27 13.49
N LEU A 74 -8.46 0.00 14.05
CA LEU A 74 -7.25 -0.78 13.84
C LEU A 74 -7.11 -1.69 15.07
N ASN A 75 -7.53 -2.95 14.93
CA ASN A 75 -7.26 -3.98 15.95
C ASN A 75 -5.88 -4.59 15.73
#